data_AF-A0A434CLJ8-F1
#
_entry.id   AF-A0A434CLJ8-F1
#
_cell.length_a   1.000
_cell.length_b   1.000
_cell.length_c   1.000
_cell.angle_alpha   90.00
_cell.angle_beta   90.00
_cell.angle_gamma   90.00
#
_symmetry.space_group_name_H-M   'P 1'
#
loop_
_entity.id
_entity.type
_entity.pdbx_description
1 polymer ?
#
loop_
_entity_poly.entity_id
_entity_poly.type
_entity_poly.pdbx_seq_one_letter_code
_entity_poly.pdbx_strand_id
1 'polypeptide(L)'
;AENLVGIYAGLAEISKEAVLKEFGGQQFSVFKPALADLAVEKLAPVAGEMRRISDDRAYVDAVLRDGGERAGLLAEATMKTVRDIIGLLQS
;
A
#
# COMPACT_ATOMS: atom_id res chain seq x y z
N ALA A 1 -21.84 -14.87 -1.19
CA ALA A 1 -20.47 -15.37 -1.48
C ALA A 1 -19.56 -14.30 -2.08
N GLU A 2 -20.13 -13.32 -2.80
CA GLU A 2 -19.39 -12.49 -3.76
C GLU A 2 -18.19 -11.72 -3.19
N ASN A 3 -18.31 -11.14 -1.99
CA ASN A 3 -17.21 -10.41 -1.37
C ASN A 3 -15.97 -11.30 -1.15
N LEU A 4 -16.16 -12.48 -0.53
CA LEU A 4 -15.05 -13.38 -0.22
C LEU A 4 -14.42 -13.97 -1.49
N VAL A 5 -15.24 -14.25 -2.51
CA VAL A 5 -14.77 -14.66 -3.85
C VAL A 5 -13.95 -13.55 -4.50
N GLY A 6 -14.39 -12.29 -4.39
CA GLY A 6 -13.66 -11.13 -4.90
C GLY A 6 -12.32 -10.92 -4.19
N ILE A 7 -12.28 -11.06 -2.87
CA ILE A 7 -11.04 -10.97 -2.09
C ILE A 7 -10.07 -12.09 -2.50
N TYR A 8 -10.55 -13.34 -2.59
CA TYR A 8 -9.71 -14.47 -3.04
C TYR A 8 -9.15 -14.21 -4.44
N ALA A 9 -10.01 -13.83 -5.39
CA ALA A 9 -9.63 -13.52 -6.76
C ALA A 9 -8.55 -12.43 -6.82
N GLY A 10 -8.72 -11.35 -6.05
CA GLY A 10 -7.73 -10.26 -5.97
C GLY A 10 -6.39 -10.71 -5.37
N LEU A 11 -6.41 -11.52 -4.32
CA LEU A 11 -5.19 -12.03 -3.68
C LEU A 11 -4.44 -13.07 -4.53
N ALA A 12 -5.19 -13.91 -5.26
CA ALA A 12 -4.64 -14.94 -6.13
C ALA A 12 -4.33 -14.44 -7.55
N GLU A 13 -4.70 -13.20 -7.89
CA GLU A 13 -4.54 -12.61 -9.23
C GLU A 13 -5.23 -13.42 -10.34
N ILE A 14 -6.40 -13.97 -10.04
CA ILE A 14 -7.22 -14.74 -10.98
C ILE A 14 -8.63 -14.15 -11.08
N SER A 15 -9.38 -14.56 -12.11
CA SER A 15 -10.74 -14.08 -12.29
C SER A 15 -11.72 -14.71 -11.29
N LYS A 16 -12.84 -14.04 -10.99
CA LYS A 16 -13.90 -14.60 -10.13
C LYS A 16 -14.47 -15.89 -10.71
N GLU A 17 -14.54 -16.00 -12.04
CA GLU A 17 -15.02 -17.19 -12.75
C GLU A 17 -14.09 -18.38 -12.51
N ALA A 18 -12.77 -18.16 -12.46
CA ALA A 18 -11.81 -19.21 -12.12
C ALA A 18 -12.00 -19.70 -10.66
N VAL A 19 -12.21 -18.77 -9.72
CA VAL A 19 -12.52 -19.11 -8.32
C VAL A 19 -13.83 -19.90 -8.22
N LEU A 20 -14.87 -19.49 -8.95
CA LEU A 20 -16.14 -20.20 -8.98
C LEU A 20 -16.04 -21.57 -9.66
N LYS A 21 -15.13 -21.76 -10.61
CA LYS A 21 -14.86 -23.08 -11.21
C LYS A 21 -14.22 -24.04 -10.21
N GLU A 22 -13.35 -23.52 -9.34
CA GLU A 22 -12.62 -24.31 -8.35
C GLU A 22 -13.44 -24.61 -7.08
N PHE A 23 -14.13 -23.60 -6.57
CA PHE A 23 -14.85 -23.66 -5.29
C PHE A 23 -16.38 -23.65 -5.42
N GLY A 24 -16.91 -23.50 -6.64
CA GLY A 24 -18.35 -23.48 -6.89
C GLY A 24 -19.02 -24.79 -6.47
N GLY A 25 -20.15 -24.67 -5.77
CA GLY A 25 -20.89 -25.83 -5.24
C GLY A 25 -20.28 -26.45 -3.98
N GLN A 26 -19.09 -26.03 -3.53
CA GLN A 26 -18.52 -26.45 -2.25
C GLN A 26 -19.14 -25.69 -1.07
N GLN A 27 -19.02 -26.25 0.13
CA GLN A 27 -19.43 -25.57 1.36
C GLN A 27 -18.46 -24.45 1.73
N PHE A 28 -18.99 -23.36 2.29
CA PHE A 28 -18.18 -22.24 2.78
C PHE A 28 -17.16 -22.61 3.87
N SER A 29 -17.39 -23.70 4.59
CA SER A 29 -16.44 -24.24 5.56
C SER A 29 -15.12 -24.68 4.92
N VAL A 30 -15.10 -25.00 3.63
CA VAL A 30 -13.89 -25.33 2.86
C VAL A 30 -13.25 -24.06 2.28
N PHE A 31 -14.07 -23.14 1.77
CA PHE A 31 -13.59 -21.92 1.12
C PHE A 31 -12.94 -20.92 2.10
N LYS A 32 -13.50 -20.75 3.32
CA LYS A 32 -12.98 -19.77 4.28
C LYS A 32 -11.55 -20.07 4.74
N PRO A 33 -11.17 -21.32 5.09
CA PRO A 33 -9.77 -21.67 5.36
C PRO A 33 -8.84 -21.38 4.18
N ALA A 34 -9.21 -21.80 2.96
CA ALA A 34 -8.40 -21.54 1.77
C ALA A 34 -8.15 -20.03 1.54
N LEU A 35 -9.18 -19.19 1.74
CA LEU A 35 -9.03 -17.74 1.71
C LEU A 35 -8.13 -17.21 2.82
N ALA A 36 -8.24 -17.74 4.04
CA ALA A 36 -7.41 -17.31 5.15
C ALA A 36 -5.93 -17.65 4.91
N ASP A 37 -5.64 -18.86 4.46
CA ASP A 37 -4.28 -19.33 4.16
C ASP A 37 -3.65 -18.47 3.05
N LEU A 38 -4.38 -18.23 1.96
CA LEU A 38 -3.94 -17.35 0.88
C LEU A 38 -3.69 -15.91 1.37
N ALA A 39 -4.57 -15.37 2.20
CA ALA A 39 -4.40 -14.03 2.75
C ALA A 39 -3.15 -13.94 3.64
N VAL A 40 -2.88 -14.95 4.47
CA VAL A 40 -1.65 -15.02 5.27
C VAL A 40 -0.43 -15.09 4.37
N GLU A 41 -0.42 -15.96 3.37
CA GLU A 41 0.69 -16.11 2.42
C GLU A 41 1.02 -14.78 1.74
N LYS A 42 0.01 -14.06 1.25
CA LYS A 42 0.20 -12.81 0.49
C LYS A 42 0.55 -11.61 1.38
N LEU A 43 -0.01 -11.54 2.58
CA LEU A 43 0.17 -10.38 3.46
C LEU A 43 1.35 -10.52 4.43
N ALA A 44 1.82 -11.75 4.70
CA ALA A 44 2.94 -11.97 5.62
C ALA A 44 4.23 -11.23 5.23
N PRO A 45 4.65 -11.18 3.94
CA PRO A 45 5.83 -10.41 3.53
C PRO A 45 5.66 -8.92 3.80
N VAL A 46 4.48 -8.35 3.51
CA VAL A 46 4.17 -6.93 3.75
C VAL A 46 4.21 -6.63 5.25
N ALA A 47 3.57 -7.47 6.06
CA ALA A 47 3.58 -7.31 7.51
C ALA A 47 5.00 -7.46 8.11
N GLY A 48 5.83 -8.34 7.54
CA GLY A 48 7.24 -8.48 7.89
C GLY A 48 8.03 -7.21 7.59
N GLU A 49 7.85 -6.66 6.39
CA GLU A 49 8.52 -5.43 5.97
C GLU A 49 8.06 -4.21 6.77
N MET A 50 6.76 -4.10 7.06
CA MET A 50 6.23 -3.05 7.94
C MET A 50 6.87 -3.10 9.32
N ARG A 51 7.05 -4.30 9.91
CA ARG A 51 7.76 -4.45 11.20
C ARG A 51 9.22 -4.03 11.07
N ARG A 52 9.93 -4.52 10.06
CA ARG A 52 11.33 -4.15 9.81
C ARG A 52 11.52 -2.63 9.71
N ILE A 53 10.67 -1.93 8.96
CA ILE A 53 10.73 -0.47 8.80
C ILE A 53 10.35 0.23 10.11
N SER A 54 9.33 -0.25 10.82
CA SER A 54 8.88 0.37 12.07
C SER A 54 9.91 0.26 13.20
N ASP A 55 10.69 -0.81 13.21
CA ASP A 55 11.75 -1.04 14.19
C ASP A 55 13.04 -0.26 13.84
N ASP A 56 13.21 0.19 12.60
CA ASP A 56 14.37 0.95 12.12
C ASP A 56 14.04 2.45 11.99
N ARG A 57 14.05 3.15 13.14
CA ARG A 57 13.80 4.60 13.19
C ARG A 57 14.78 5.40 12.33
N ALA A 58 16.05 4.99 12.29
CA ALA A 58 17.08 5.71 11.54
C ALA A 58 16.82 5.65 10.03
N TYR A 59 16.37 4.49 9.53
CA TYR A 59 15.92 4.36 8.15
C TYR A 59 14.72 5.26 7.86
N VAL A 60 13.70 5.29 8.72
CA VAL A 60 12.52 6.15 8.55
C VAL A 60 12.93 7.62 8.50
N ASP A 61 13.75 8.08 9.44
CA ASP A 61 14.23 9.47 9.49
C ASP A 61 15.03 9.82 8.22
N ALA A 62 15.86 8.91 7.73
CA ALA A 62 16.62 9.11 6.50
C ALA A 62 15.72 9.27 5.27
N VAL A 63 14.69 8.42 5.13
CA VAL A 63 13.71 8.49 4.03
C VAL A 63 12.89 9.77 4.11
N LEU A 64 12.44 10.17 5.31
CA LEU A 64 11.69 11.40 5.51
C LEU A 64 12.53 12.64 5.20
N ARG A 65 13.81 12.65 5.59
CA ARG A 65 14.73 13.74 5.27
C ARG A 65 14.97 13.87 3.77
N ASP A 66 15.31 12.78 3.09
CA ASP A 66 15.50 12.78 1.63
C ASP A 66 14.23 13.23 0.89
N GLY A 67 13.06 12.69 1.28
CA GLY A 67 11.77 13.12 0.74
C GLY A 67 11.49 14.60 0.97
N GLY A 68 11.78 15.09 2.17
CA GLY A 68 11.62 16.50 2.58
C GLY A 68 12.54 17.44 1.80
N GLU A 69 13.80 17.07 1.59
CA GLU A 69 14.75 17.86 0.80
C GLU A 69 14.26 18.01 -0.65
N ARG A 70 13.84 16.92 -1.30
CA ARG A 70 13.30 16.97 -2.67
C ARG A 70 12.02 17.77 -2.77
N ALA A 71 11.08 17.57 -1.84
CA ALA A 71 9.83 18.32 -1.80
C ALA A 71 10.08 19.81 -1.53
N GLY A 72 11.04 20.11 -0.65
CA GLY A 72 11.44 21.48 -0.30
C GLY A 72 11.97 22.26 -1.49
N LEU A 73 12.79 21.64 -2.35
CA LEU A 73 13.29 22.27 -3.58
C LEU A 73 12.15 22.71 -4.51
N LEU A 74 11.15 21.84 -4.70
CA LEU A 74 9.98 22.15 -5.53
C LEU A 74 9.11 23.25 -4.90
N ALA A 75 8.85 23.11 -3.60
CA ALA A 75 8.05 24.08 -2.85
C ALA A 75 8.69 25.47 -2.86
N GLU A 76 10.00 25.56 -2.66
CA GLU A 76 10.71 26.84 -2.63
C GLU A 76 10.68 27.55 -3.99
N ALA A 77 10.81 26.81 -5.10
CA ALA A 77 10.69 27.39 -6.43
C ALA A 77 9.30 28.02 -6.66
N THR A 78 8.23 27.33 -6.25
CA THR A 78 6.87 27.88 -6.31
C THR A 78 6.70 29.08 -5.37
N MET A 79 7.17 28.95 -4.13
CA MET A 79 6.98 29.99 -3.12
C MET A 79 7.76 31.27 -3.44
N LYS A 80 8.92 31.18 -4.10
CA LYS A 80 9.64 32.34 -4.62
C LYS A 80 8.75 33.17 -5.55
N THR A 81 8.12 32.51 -6.53
CA THR A 81 7.19 33.14 -7.48
C THR A 81 5.99 33.78 -6.75
N VAL A 82 5.41 33.08 -5.77
CA VAL A 82 4.30 33.60 -4.97
C VAL A 82 4.72 34.85 -4.17
N ARG A 83 5.88 34.81 -3.52
CA ARG A 83 6.42 35.94 -2.75
C ARG A 83 6.72 37.14 -3.65
N ASP A 84 7.22 36.92 -4.86
CA ASP A 84 7.46 37.97 -5.86
C ASP A 84 6.15 38.65 -6.29
N ILE A 85 5.09 37.87 -6.55
CA ILE A 85 3.77 38.40 -6.94
C ILE A 85 3.14 39.26 -5.84
N ILE A 86 3.27 38.82 -4.58
CA ILE A 86 2.69 39.52 -3.42
C ILE A 86 3.53 40.75 -3.02
N GLY A 87 4.81 40.79 -3.40
CA GLY A 87 5.73 41.87 -3.05
C GLY A 87 6.44 41.68 -1.70
N LEU A 88 6.63 40.42 -1.28
CA LEU A 88 7.39 40.09 -0.07
C LEU A 88 8.90 40.10 -0.35
N LEU A 89 9.70 40.45 0.67
CA LEU A 89 11.16 40.36 0.58
C LEU A 89 11.60 38.90 0.47
N GLN A 90 12.53 38.64 -0.45
CA GLN A 90 13.14 37.33 -0.64
C GLN A 90 14.32 37.19 0.32
N SER A 91 14.37 36.09 1.08
CA SER A 91 15.49 35.69 1.95
C SER A 91 16.23 34.51 1.35
#